data_AF-Q235T5-F1
#
_entry.id   AF-Q235T5-F1
#
_cell.length_a   1.000
_cell.length_b   1.000
_cell.length_c   1.000
_cell.angle_alpha   90.00
_cell.angle_beta   90.00
_cell.angle_gamma   90.00
#
_symmetry.space_group_name_H-M   'P 1'
#
loop_
_entity.id
_entity.type
_entity.pdbx_description
1 polymer ?
#
loop_
_entity_poly.entity_id
_entity_poly.type
_entity_poly.pdbx_seq_one_letter_code
_entity_poly.pdbx_strand_id
1 'polypeptide(L)'
;MTILKLFIASLLVSQIFAAQGADVTCSATTCATVGTCTAVPTVPASLAWQNGGATGKCAITNCPASTSSGLTGASDLFCQSCPGSGVAAVFANTALTGCVAATATCGATRATNTWSNADCLACNGNTAQYATLDRSSCQANAPGADVSCSAATCTTVGTCTAAPTVPAGLTWQNGGATGKCAIASCPASTSSGLTGASDLFCQSCPGSGVAAVFANTALTGCVAATATCGATRAANTWSNADCLACNGTSSQYAKADKSGCQANPVPAAGADVTCSAATCATVGTCTAVPTVPAGLTWQNGGATGKCAIASCPASTSSGLTGASDLFCQSCPGSGVAAVFANAALTGCVAATATCGATRAANTWSNADCLACNGTSSQYAKADKSGCQANPVSAAGADVTCSAATCATVGTCTAVPTVPAGLAWQNGVGSGKCAIASCPASTSSGLTGASDLFCQSCPGTPNGQVQAVFANKGQTGCVASTGTCGASRTAKTWTNADCLACNGSSTQYAMADKSGCQATAPSTSTNSMIILSSVLFLISFLF
;
A
#
# COMPACT_ATOMS: atom_id res chain seq x y z
N MET A 1 29.26 -47.21 9.90
CA MET A 1 28.54 -48.30 9.20
C MET A 1 27.54 -49.06 10.11
N THR A 2 27.59 -48.89 11.43
CA THR A 2 26.71 -49.55 12.41
C THR A 2 25.34 -48.85 12.62
N ILE A 3 25.27 -47.52 12.54
CA ILE A 3 24.00 -46.76 12.69
C ILE A 3 23.03 -47.00 11.53
N LEU A 4 23.52 -47.09 10.29
CA LEU A 4 22.68 -47.39 9.12
C LEU A 4 22.08 -48.80 9.20
N LYS A 5 22.83 -49.78 9.71
CA LYS A 5 22.33 -51.14 9.94
C LYS A 5 21.29 -51.20 11.06
N LEU A 6 21.43 -50.38 12.11
CA LEU A 6 20.42 -50.23 13.17
C LEU A 6 19.15 -49.55 12.66
N PHE A 7 19.26 -48.54 11.79
CA PHE A 7 18.09 -47.94 11.13
C PHE A 7 17.39 -48.90 10.17
N ILE A 8 18.14 -49.65 9.35
CA ILE A 8 17.57 -50.67 8.46
C ILE A 8 16.93 -51.81 9.28
N ALA A 9 17.56 -52.26 10.38
CA ALA A 9 16.96 -53.25 11.27
C ALA A 9 15.72 -52.72 11.99
N SER A 10 15.70 -51.46 12.42
CA SER A 10 14.52 -50.85 13.05
C SER A 10 13.38 -50.61 12.06
N LEU A 11 13.69 -50.27 10.79
CA LEU A 11 12.71 -50.20 9.70
C LEU A 11 12.17 -51.59 9.31
N LEU A 12 13.02 -52.63 9.35
CA LEU A 12 12.60 -54.01 9.07
C LEU A 12 11.75 -54.57 10.22
N VAL A 13 12.10 -54.29 11.48
CA VAL A 13 11.34 -54.75 12.66
C VAL A 13 9.95 -54.09 12.73
N SER A 14 9.83 -52.83 12.28
CA SER A 14 8.52 -52.16 12.18
C SER A 14 7.63 -52.67 11.04
N GLN A 15 8.17 -53.47 10.10
CA GLN A 15 7.38 -54.15 9.05
C GLN A 15 7.00 -55.60 9.38
N ILE A 16 7.47 -56.17 10.49
CA ILE A 16 7.28 -57.60 10.80
C ILE A 16 6.11 -57.86 11.76
N PHE A 17 5.61 -56.87 12.48
CA PHE A 17 4.45 -57.02 13.37
C PHE A 17 3.16 -56.56 12.71
N ALA A 18 2.76 -57.23 11.62
CA ALA A 18 1.38 -57.14 11.17
C ALA A 18 0.49 -57.81 12.23
N ALA A 19 -0.40 -57.03 12.86
CA ALA A 19 -1.32 -57.57 13.82
C ALA A 19 -2.35 -58.46 13.10
N GLN A 20 -2.70 -59.59 13.73
CA GLN A 20 -3.87 -60.36 13.33
C GLN A 20 -5.12 -59.46 13.39
N GLY A 21 -6.00 -59.60 12.41
CA GLY A 21 -7.26 -58.88 12.39
C GLY A 21 -8.21 -59.31 13.50
N ALA A 22 -9.21 -58.48 13.77
CA ALA A 22 -10.30 -58.78 14.66
C ALA A 22 -11.19 -59.90 14.09
N ASP A 23 -11.79 -60.68 14.99
CA ASP A 23 -12.74 -61.75 14.66
C ASP A 23 -14.04 -61.16 14.07
N VAL A 24 -14.38 -61.56 12.85
CA VAL A 24 -15.61 -61.21 12.13
C VAL A 24 -16.43 -62.45 11.80
N THR A 25 -17.73 -62.26 11.53
CA THR A 25 -18.62 -63.37 11.12
C THR A 25 -18.66 -63.46 9.60
N CYS A 26 -18.32 -64.63 9.05
CA CYS A 26 -18.49 -64.94 7.62
C CYS A 26 -19.72 -65.84 7.40
N SER A 27 -20.05 -66.17 6.14
CA SER A 27 -21.23 -66.98 5.81
C SER A 27 -21.07 -68.48 6.11
N ALA A 28 -19.88 -68.95 6.49
CA ALA A 28 -19.61 -70.33 6.91
C ALA A 28 -18.70 -70.39 8.14
N THR A 29 -18.66 -71.55 8.80
CA THR A 29 -17.88 -71.83 10.02
C THR A 29 -16.38 -72.06 9.80
N THR A 30 -15.93 -72.18 8.55
CA THR A 30 -14.50 -72.35 8.18
C THR A 30 -14.06 -71.27 7.19
N CYS A 31 -12.94 -70.62 7.49
CA CYS A 31 -12.52 -69.36 6.84
C CYS A 31 -11.49 -69.55 5.73
N ALA A 32 -10.91 -70.76 5.62
CA ALA A 32 -9.82 -71.07 4.67
C ALA A 32 -10.31 -71.46 3.26
N THR A 33 -11.60 -71.69 3.07
CA THR A 33 -12.17 -72.10 1.78
C THR A 33 -12.55 -70.86 0.98
N VAL A 34 -12.01 -70.72 -0.25
CA VAL A 34 -12.35 -69.62 -1.15
C VAL A 34 -13.87 -69.54 -1.35
N GLY A 35 -14.46 -68.37 -1.07
CA GLY A 35 -15.91 -68.13 -1.20
C GLY A 35 -16.70 -68.15 0.12
N THR A 36 -16.10 -68.45 1.27
CA THR A 36 -16.79 -68.41 2.58
C THR A 36 -16.81 -67.03 3.24
N CYS A 37 -15.78 -66.22 3.00
CA CYS A 37 -15.74 -64.79 3.30
C CYS A 37 -15.64 -64.02 1.98
N THR A 38 -15.99 -62.72 1.99
CA THR A 38 -15.75 -61.85 0.82
C THR A 38 -14.28 -61.87 0.43
N ALA A 39 -13.98 -61.75 -0.87
CA ALA A 39 -12.60 -61.64 -1.34
C ALA A 39 -11.85 -60.54 -0.55
N VAL A 40 -10.62 -60.84 -0.15
CA VAL A 40 -9.71 -59.86 0.46
C VAL A 40 -9.24 -58.87 -0.61
N PRO A 41 -8.81 -57.65 -0.23
CA PRO A 41 -8.17 -56.74 -1.16
C PRO A 41 -7.02 -57.40 -1.92
N THR A 42 -6.93 -57.12 -3.22
CA THR A 42 -5.86 -57.65 -4.10
C THR A 42 -4.51 -56.97 -3.83
N VAL A 43 -4.54 -55.79 -3.22
CA VAL A 43 -3.37 -55.04 -2.76
C VAL A 43 -3.56 -54.73 -1.28
N PRO A 44 -2.60 -55.09 -0.40
CA PRO A 44 -1.39 -55.89 -0.68
C PRO A 44 -1.67 -57.39 -0.93
N ALA A 45 -0.84 -58.04 -1.75
CA ALA A 45 -1.06 -59.41 -2.23
C ALA A 45 -0.92 -60.54 -1.17
N SER A 46 -0.60 -60.20 0.08
CA SER A 46 -0.35 -61.16 1.17
C SER A 46 -1.53 -61.33 2.14
N LEU A 47 -2.68 -60.72 1.84
CA LEU A 47 -3.86 -60.81 2.67
C LEU A 47 -4.56 -62.17 2.48
N ALA A 48 -4.94 -62.80 3.57
CA ALA A 48 -5.74 -64.03 3.55
C ALA A 48 -6.64 -64.10 4.79
N TRP A 49 -7.78 -64.75 4.63
CA TRP A 49 -8.63 -65.13 5.76
C TRP A 49 -8.03 -66.35 6.47
N GLN A 50 -8.12 -66.36 7.79
CA GLN A 50 -7.85 -67.50 8.65
C GLN A 50 -8.97 -67.67 9.67
N ASN A 51 -9.01 -68.83 10.34
CA ASN A 51 -9.93 -69.03 11.45
C ASN A 51 -9.58 -68.05 12.58
N GLY A 52 -10.61 -67.41 13.14
CA GLY A 52 -10.50 -66.47 14.25
C GLY A 52 -10.25 -67.17 15.59
N GLY A 53 -10.18 -66.38 16.65
CA GLY A 53 -10.03 -66.87 18.02
C GLY A 53 -11.26 -67.62 18.56
N ALA A 54 -12.45 -67.31 18.06
CA ALA A 54 -13.69 -68.00 18.40
C ALA A 54 -14.22 -68.92 17.27
N THR A 55 -14.85 -70.03 17.65
CA THR A 55 -15.48 -70.98 16.71
C THR A 55 -16.49 -70.28 15.80
N GLY A 56 -16.32 -70.44 14.48
CA GLY A 56 -17.19 -69.82 13.48
C GLY A 56 -16.89 -68.33 13.20
N LYS A 57 -15.78 -67.80 13.71
CA LYS A 57 -15.26 -66.47 13.36
C LYS A 57 -14.05 -66.58 12.44
N CYS A 58 -13.83 -65.52 11.66
CA CYS A 58 -12.71 -65.39 10.75
C CYS A 58 -11.93 -64.12 11.05
N ALA A 59 -10.64 -64.11 10.79
CA ALA A 59 -9.78 -62.94 10.93
C ALA A 59 -8.82 -62.84 9.74
N ILE A 60 -8.36 -61.64 9.42
CA ILE A 60 -7.28 -61.44 8.44
C ILE A 60 -5.95 -61.80 9.08
N THR A 61 -5.10 -62.52 8.36
CA THR A 61 -3.80 -63.01 8.84
C THR A 61 -2.85 -61.89 9.25
N ASN A 62 -2.75 -60.84 8.43
CA ASN A 62 -1.80 -59.75 8.58
C ASN A 62 -2.44 -58.43 8.16
N CYS A 63 -3.10 -57.73 9.09
CA CYS A 63 -3.66 -56.42 8.75
C CYS A 63 -2.55 -55.44 8.36
N PRO A 64 -2.71 -54.68 7.26
CA PRO A 64 -1.72 -53.71 6.85
C PRO A 64 -1.67 -52.56 7.87
N ALA A 65 -0.48 -51.96 8.04
CA ALA A 65 -0.28 -50.86 8.99
C ALA A 65 -1.16 -49.63 8.72
N SER A 66 -1.59 -49.45 7.48
CA SER A 66 -2.59 -48.46 7.08
C SER A 66 -3.66 -49.12 6.23
N THR A 67 -4.92 -48.88 6.57
CA THR A 67 -6.09 -49.33 5.80
C THR A 67 -6.85 -48.17 5.18
N SER A 68 -6.44 -46.91 5.41
CA SER A 68 -7.17 -45.72 4.95
C SER A 68 -7.06 -45.47 3.45
N SER A 69 -6.08 -46.05 2.77
CA SER A 69 -5.85 -45.89 1.32
C SER A 69 -4.93 -46.97 0.76
N GLY A 70 -4.82 -47.06 -0.57
CA GLY A 70 -3.88 -47.95 -1.27
C GLY A 70 -4.36 -49.41 -1.39
N LEU A 71 -5.58 -49.70 -0.95
CA LEU A 71 -6.21 -51.01 -1.16
C LEU A 71 -6.86 -51.07 -2.55
N THR A 72 -7.17 -52.29 -3.00
CA THR A 72 -7.97 -52.49 -4.22
C THR A 72 -8.94 -53.63 -3.99
N GLY A 73 -10.24 -53.30 -3.91
CA GLY A 73 -11.30 -54.24 -3.58
C GLY A 73 -11.52 -54.41 -2.07
N ALA A 74 -11.35 -53.33 -1.30
CA ALA A 74 -11.72 -53.34 0.12
C ALA A 74 -13.22 -53.61 0.31
N SER A 75 -13.58 -54.36 1.35
CA SER A 75 -14.96 -54.66 1.74
C SER A 75 -15.19 -54.29 3.21
N ASP A 76 -16.44 -54.07 3.61
CA ASP A 76 -16.78 -53.83 5.02
C ASP A 76 -16.30 -54.97 5.92
N LEU A 77 -16.42 -56.21 5.46
CA LEU A 77 -15.97 -57.38 6.21
C LEU A 77 -14.45 -57.36 6.43
N PHE A 78 -13.67 -56.98 5.41
CA PHE A 78 -12.24 -56.75 5.54
C PHE A 78 -11.94 -55.62 6.53
N CYS A 79 -12.63 -54.48 6.42
CA CYS A 79 -12.42 -53.32 7.28
C CYS A 79 -12.82 -53.57 8.74
N GLN A 80 -13.83 -54.40 9.00
CA GLN A 80 -14.17 -54.85 10.35
C GLN A 80 -13.06 -55.71 10.98
N SER A 81 -12.38 -56.54 10.17
CA SER A 81 -11.24 -57.32 10.65
C SER A 81 -9.99 -56.46 10.78
N CYS A 82 -9.80 -55.45 9.92
CA CYS A 82 -8.67 -54.54 9.93
C CYS A 82 -9.10 -53.06 10.08
N PRO A 83 -9.61 -52.62 11.26
CA PRO A 83 -10.19 -51.29 11.43
C PRO A 83 -9.18 -50.12 11.46
N GLY A 84 -7.88 -50.40 11.23
CA GLY A 84 -6.79 -49.43 11.36
C GLY A 84 -6.53 -49.02 12.81
N SER A 85 -5.52 -48.16 13.02
CA SER A 85 -5.20 -47.59 14.33
C SER A 85 -5.94 -46.26 14.54
N GLY A 86 -6.71 -46.13 15.62
CA GLY A 86 -7.43 -44.89 15.98
C GLY A 86 -8.95 -45.07 16.05
N VAL A 87 -9.71 -44.19 15.41
CA VAL A 87 -11.17 -44.33 15.26
C VAL A 87 -11.44 -45.54 14.37
N ALA A 88 -12.27 -46.49 14.83
CA ALA A 88 -12.50 -47.74 14.14
C ALA A 88 -13.08 -47.52 12.73
N ALA A 89 -12.23 -47.71 11.70
CA ALA A 89 -12.59 -47.55 10.30
C ALA A 89 -13.11 -48.89 9.76
N VAL A 90 -14.36 -49.21 10.06
CA VAL A 90 -14.94 -50.55 9.85
C VAL A 90 -15.70 -50.72 8.54
N PHE A 91 -15.82 -49.67 7.73
CA PHE A 91 -16.53 -49.70 6.44
C PHE A 91 -15.60 -49.39 5.29
N ALA A 92 -15.80 -50.02 4.13
CA ALA A 92 -15.05 -49.68 2.92
C ALA A 92 -15.63 -48.42 2.28
N ASN A 93 -14.78 -47.54 1.75
CA ASN A 93 -15.22 -46.38 0.97
C ASN A 93 -15.87 -46.81 -0.36
N THR A 94 -16.57 -45.89 -1.05
CA THR A 94 -17.29 -46.23 -2.29
C THR A 94 -16.36 -46.60 -3.45
N ALA A 95 -15.10 -46.17 -3.41
CA ALA A 95 -14.08 -46.53 -4.38
C ALA A 95 -13.42 -47.90 -4.10
N LEU A 96 -13.73 -48.55 -2.97
CA LEU A 96 -13.12 -49.80 -2.51
C LEU A 96 -11.59 -49.73 -2.39
N THR A 97 -11.06 -48.54 -2.08
CA THR A 97 -9.61 -48.25 -1.99
C THR A 97 -9.11 -48.08 -0.56
N GLY A 98 -10.01 -48.04 0.42
CA GLY A 98 -9.67 -47.82 1.83
C GLY A 98 -10.84 -48.08 2.77
N CYS A 99 -10.52 -48.22 4.04
CA CYS A 99 -11.43 -48.33 5.16
C CYS A 99 -11.64 -46.96 5.81
N VAL A 100 -12.88 -46.63 6.17
CA VAL A 100 -13.31 -45.32 6.64
C VAL A 100 -14.20 -45.42 7.88
N ALA A 101 -14.11 -44.39 8.73
CA ALA A 101 -14.91 -44.27 9.94
C ALA A 101 -16.27 -43.61 9.65
N ALA A 102 -17.12 -44.33 8.93
CA ALA A 102 -18.52 -43.95 8.73
C ALA A 102 -19.41 -44.55 9.84
N THR A 103 -20.61 -44.02 10.01
CA THR A 103 -21.61 -44.52 10.97
C THR A 103 -22.35 -45.77 10.47
N ALA A 104 -22.32 -46.03 9.17
CA ALA A 104 -22.88 -47.20 8.50
C ALA A 104 -22.10 -47.50 7.22
N THR A 105 -22.38 -48.65 6.58
CA THR A 105 -21.78 -49.03 5.29
C THR A 105 -21.88 -47.91 4.25
N CYS A 106 -20.83 -47.75 3.44
CA CYS A 106 -20.84 -46.86 2.29
C CYS A 106 -21.43 -47.54 1.03
N GLY A 107 -21.70 -48.84 1.09
CA GLY A 107 -22.19 -49.64 -0.03
C GLY A 107 -23.69 -49.50 -0.30
N ALA A 108 -24.17 -50.22 -1.31
CA ALA A 108 -25.56 -50.20 -1.77
C ALA A 108 -26.58 -50.72 -0.72
N THR A 109 -26.12 -51.39 0.33
CA THR A 109 -26.96 -51.91 1.42
C THR A 109 -27.18 -50.91 2.55
N ARG A 110 -26.65 -49.68 2.44
CA ARG A 110 -26.91 -48.63 3.43
C ARG A 110 -28.40 -48.32 3.51
N ALA A 111 -28.94 -48.25 4.72
CA ALA A 111 -30.32 -47.84 4.92
C ALA A 111 -30.57 -46.43 4.36
N THR A 112 -31.66 -46.26 3.62
CA THR A 112 -32.07 -44.96 3.07
C THR A 112 -32.26 -43.92 4.17
N ASN A 113 -32.01 -42.65 3.87
CA ASN A 113 -32.22 -41.50 4.77
C ASN A 113 -31.29 -41.50 6.00
N THR A 114 -30.13 -42.15 5.92
CA THR A 114 -29.15 -42.22 7.02
C THR A 114 -27.82 -41.53 6.74
N TRP A 115 -27.63 -40.93 5.55
CA TRP A 115 -26.38 -40.23 5.23
C TRP A 115 -26.20 -38.97 6.07
N SER A 116 -25.00 -38.76 6.61
CA SER A 116 -24.58 -37.48 7.19
C SER A 116 -23.47 -36.85 6.34
N ASN A 117 -23.20 -35.56 6.50
CA ASN A 117 -22.06 -34.92 5.82
C ASN A 117 -20.72 -35.60 6.19
N ALA A 118 -20.58 -36.02 7.45
CA ALA A 118 -19.40 -36.75 7.89
C ALA A 118 -19.27 -38.10 7.17
N ASP A 119 -20.38 -38.83 7.01
CA ASP A 119 -20.38 -40.09 6.25
C ASP A 119 -20.11 -39.87 4.77
N CYS A 120 -20.71 -38.84 4.16
CA CYS A 120 -20.51 -38.54 2.75
C CYS A 120 -19.04 -38.21 2.47
N LEU A 121 -18.44 -37.34 3.28
CA LEU A 121 -17.01 -37.02 3.20
C LEU A 121 -16.13 -38.26 3.45
N ALA A 122 -16.45 -39.08 4.45
CA ALA A 122 -15.68 -40.29 4.73
C ALA A 122 -15.77 -41.30 3.57
N CYS A 123 -16.98 -41.58 3.07
CA CYS A 123 -17.24 -42.60 2.07
C CYS A 123 -16.82 -42.21 0.65
N ASN A 124 -16.90 -40.93 0.29
CA ASN A 124 -16.70 -40.46 -1.10
C ASN A 124 -15.55 -39.43 -1.24
N GLY A 125 -14.97 -38.97 -0.13
CA GLY A 125 -14.03 -37.86 -0.13
C GLY A 125 -14.64 -36.58 -0.70
N ASN A 126 -13.83 -35.80 -1.39
CA ASN A 126 -14.25 -34.51 -1.95
C ASN A 126 -15.17 -34.63 -3.18
N THR A 127 -15.43 -35.84 -3.67
CA THR A 127 -16.31 -36.03 -4.84
C THR A 127 -17.79 -35.88 -4.49
N ALA A 128 -18.17 -36.24 -3.26
CA ALA A 128 -19.53 -36.12 -2.75
C ALA A 128 -19.53 -36.03 -1.22
N GLN A 129 -19.22 -34.84 -0.70
CA GLN A 129 -18.96 -34.63 0.73
C GLN A 129 -20.20 -34.23 1.56
N TYR A 130 -21.33 -33.93 0.92
CA TYR A 130 -22.54 -33.47 1.60
C TYR A 130 -23.67 -34.47 1.43
N ALA A 131 -24.41 -34.75 2.50
CA ALA A 131 -25.65 -35.50 2.39
C ALA A 131 -26.72 -34.63 1.70
N THR A 132 -27.58 -35.27 0.90
CA THR A 132 -28.83 -34.64 0.47
C THR A 132 -29.69 -34.30 1.69
N LEU A 133 -30.62 -33.36 1.53
CA LEU A 133 -31.41 -32.86 2.67
C LEU A 133 -32.32 -33.93 3.28
N ASP A 134 -32.84 -34.84 2.45
CA ASP A 134 -33.58 -36.05 2.85
C ASP A 134 -32.67 -37.18 3.37
N ARG A 135 -31.34 -37.00 3.31
CA ARG A 135 -30.29 -37.94 3.73
C ARG A 135 -30.27 -39.24 2.93
N SER A 136 -30.90 -39.27 1.76
CA SER A 136 -31.00 -40.47 0.92
C SER A 136 -29.72 -40.78 0.15
N SER A 137 -28.91 -39.76 -0.15
CA SER A 137 -27.66 -39.90 -0.92
C SER A 137 -26.62 -38.82 -0.56
N CYS A 138 -25.48 -38.84 -1.26
CA CYS A 138 -24.42 -37.83 -1.13
C CYS A 138 -24.28 -37.04 -2.43
N GLN A 139 -23.90 -35.77 -2.31
CA GLN A 139 -23.68 -34.84 -3.40
C GLN A 139 -22.42 -33.99 -3.19
N ALA A 140 -21.89 -33.47 -4.30
CA ALA A 140 -20.65 -32.69 -4.31
C ALA A 140 -20.79 -31.35 -3.58
N ASN A 141 -21.95 -30.69 -3.71
CA ASN A 141 -22.18 -29.36 -3.15
C ASN A 141 -23.21 -29.40 -2.03
N ALA A 142 -23.10 -28.45 -1.09
CA ALA A 142 -24.01 -28.41 0.05
C ALA A 142 -25.44 -28.09 -0.38
N PRO A 143 -26.46 -28.69 0.24
CA PRO A 143 -27.82 -28.20 0.12
C PRO A 143 -27.93 -26.79 0.71
N GLY A 144 -28.87 -26.01 0.19
CA GLY A 144 -29.13 -24.66 0.70
C GLY A 144 -29.74 -24.63 2.10
N ALA A 145 -29.67 -23.46 2.72
CA ALA A 145 -30.38 -23.15 3.94
C ALA A 145 -31.89 -23.05 3.70
N ASP A 146 -32.64 -23.36 4.75
CA ASP A 146 -34.10 -23.26 4.76
C ASP A 146 -34.56 -21.79 4.67
N VAL A 147 -35.39 -21.51 3.68
CA VAL A 147 -36.04 -20.21 3.44
C VAL A 147 -37.55 -20.34 3.39
N SER A 148 -38.26 -19.24 3.62
CA SER A 148 -39.72 -19.19 3.49
C SER A 148 -40.12 -18.83 2.07
N CYS A 149 -40.90 -19.70 1.41
CA CYS A 149 -41.55 -19.40 0.13
C CYS A 149 -43.05 -19.12 0.33
N SER A 150 -43.78 -18.78 -0.74
CA SER A 150 -45.21 -18.42 -0.65
C SER A 150 -46.14 -19.61 -0.42
N ALA A 151 -45.62 -20.84 -0.46
CA ALA A 151 -46.37 -22.08 -0.20
C ALA A 151 -45.56 -23.05 0.67
N ALA A 152 -46.26 -24.01 1.29
CA ALA A 152 -45.67 -25.01 2.19
C ALA A 152 -44.92 -26.14 1.46
N THR A 153 -45.03 -26.25 0.13
CA THR A 153 -44.31 -27.23 -0.70
C THR A 153 -43.58 -26.53 -1.85
N CYS A 154 -42.37 -27.02 -2.14
CA CYS A 154 -41.38 -26.28 -2.94
C CYS A 154 -41.13 -26.91 -4.31
N THR A 155 -41.79 -28.04 -4.61
CA THR A 155 -41.62 -28.83 -5.84
C THR A 155 -42.52 -28.35 -6.98
N THR A 156 -43.49 -27.48 -6.70
CA THR A 156 -44.38 -26.89 -7.71
C THR A 156 -43.77 -25.59 -8.25
N VAL A 157 -43.66 -25.46 -9.57
CA VAL A 157 -43.15 -24.23 -10.21
C VAL A 157 -44.02 -23.03 -9.80
N GLY A 158 -43.38 -21.95 -9.34
CA GLY A 158 -44.04 -20.70 -8.94
C GLY A 158 -44.28 -20.54 -7.43
N THR A 159 -43.93 -21.52 -6.59
CA THR A 159 -44.04 -21.41 -5.11
C THR A 159 -42.91 -20.60 -4.49
N CYS A 160 -41.70 -20.75 -5.02
CA CYS A 160 -40.57 -19.87 -4.78
C CYS A 160 -40.31 -19.04 -6.04
N THR A 161 -39.58 -17.93 -5.93
CA THR A 161 -39.04 -17.25 -7.11
C THR A 161 -38.22 -18.24 -7.94
N ALA A 162 -38.29 -18.13 -9.27
CA ALA A 162 -37.51 -18.99 -10.15
C ALA A 162 -36.03 -19.03 -9.70
N ALA A 163 -35.46 -20.24 -9.65
CA ALA A 163 -34.05 -20.39 -9.37
C ALA A 163 -33.22 -19.80 -10.53
N PRO A 164 -31.96 -19.39 -10.28
CA PRO A 164 -31.09 -18.92 -11.34
C PRO A 164 -30.98 -19.96 -12.46
N THR A 165 -30.97 -19.50 -13.72
CA THR A 165 -30.85 -20.37 -14.90
C THR A 165 -29.41 -20.80 -15.17
N VAL A 166 -28.46 -20.05 -14.63
CA VAL A 166 -27.02 -20.33 -14.67
C VAL A 166 -26.51 -20.37 -13.23
N PRO A 167 -25.76 -21.42 -12.83
CA PRO A 167 -25.56 -22.68 -13.56
C PRO A 167 -26.88 -23.46 -13.76
N ALA A 168 -26.95 -24.28 -14.80
CA ALA A 168 -28.14 -25.09 -15.07
C ALA A 168 -28.36 -26.16 -13.98
N GLY A 169 -29.62 -26.55 -13.78
CA GLY A 169 -29.99 -27.62 -12.84
C GLY A 169 -30.25 -27.18 -11.40
N LEU A 170 -30.29 -25.86 -11.13
CA LEU A 170 -30.71 -25.36 -9.82
C LEU A 170 -32.22 -25.51 -9.64
N THR A 171 -32.61 -26.29 -8.63
CA THR A 171 -34.03 -26.55 -8.31
C THR A 171 -34.31 -26.34 -6.84
N TRP A 172 -35.53 -25.86 -6.56
CA TRP A 172 -36.08 -25.84 -5.21
C TRP A 172 -36.52 -27.24 -4.79
N GLN A 173 -36.33 -27.55 -3.52
CA GLN A 173 -36.85 -28.75 -2.86
C GLN A 173 -37.44 -28.37 -1.50
N ASN A 174 -38.20 -29.28 -0.90
CA ASN A 174 -38.67 -29.10 0.46
C ASN A 174 -37.47 -29.02 1.41
N GLY A 175 -37.52 -28.07 2.34
CA GLY A 175 -36.50 -27.80 3.34
C GLY A 175 -36.43 -28.87 4.43
N GLY A 176 -35.46 -28.71 5.34
CA GLY A 176 -35.29 -29.60 6.49
C GLY A 176 -36.39 -29.39 7.55
N ALA A 177 -36.88 -28.15 7.67
CA ALA A 177 -38.03 -27.80 8.48
C ALA A 177 -39.34 -27.81 7.68
N THR A 178 -40.42 -28.29 8.32
CA THR A 178 -41.77 -28.33 7.74
C THR A 178 -42.20 -26.96 7.23
N GLY A 179 -42.61 -26.88 5.96
CA GLY A 179 -43.07 -25.65 5.32
C GLY A 179 -41.96 -24.68 4.88
N LYS A 180 -40.69 -25.10 4.95
CA LYS A 180 -39.55 -24.36 4.38
C LYS A 180 -39.11 -24.96 3.05
N CYS A 181 -38.35 -24.18 2.30
CA CYS A 181 -37.75 -24.58 1.02
C CYS A 181 -36.24 -24.39 1.06
N ALA A 182 -35.52 -25.17 0.29
CA ALA A 182 -34.08 -25.01 0.11
C ALA A 182 -33.70 -25.29 -1.35
N ILE A 183 -32.58 -24.72 -1.80
CA ILE A 183 -31.96 -25.13 -3.06
C ILE A 183 -31.32 -26.51 -2.89
N ALA A 184 -31.60 -27.42 -3.83
CA ALA A 184 -31.16 -28.81 -3.71
C ALA A 184 -29.63 -28.95 -3.63
N SER A 185 -28.91 -28.17 -4.42
CA SER A 185 -27.46 -28.17 -4.46
C SER A 185 -26.97 -26.76 -4.77
N CYS A 186 -26.46 -26.05 -3.77
CA CYS A 186 -25.93 -24.71 -3.97
C CYS A 186 -24.66 -24.76 -4.84
N PRO A 187 -24.44 -23.79 -5.74
CA PRO A 187 -23.20 -23.73 -6.49
C PRO A 187 -22.03 -23.40 -5.56
N ALA A 188 -20.81 -23.81 -5.95
CA ALA A 188 -19.60 -23.58 -5.16
C ALA A 188 -19.29 -22.08 -4.96
N SER A 189 -19.71 -21.23 -5.91
CA SER A 189 -19.64 -19.77 -5.81
C SER A 189 -21.00 -19.18 -6.18
N THR A 190 -21.44 -18.21 -5.40
CA THR A 190 -22.66 -17.42 -5.65
C THR A 190 -22.37 -15.95 -5.89
N SER A 191 -21.12 -15.50 -5.78
CA SER A 191 -20.75 -14.08 -5.89
C SER A 191 -20.82 -13.52 -7.31
N SER A 192 -20.79 -14.39 -8.32
CA SER A 192 -20.82 -14.02 -9.74
C SER A 192 -21.21 -15.20 -10.63
N GLY A 193 -21.48 -14.93 -11.92
CA GLY A 193 -21.74 -15.95 -12.93
C GLY A 193 -23.16 -16.53 -12.89
N LEU A 194 -24.04 -16.00 -12.05
CA LEU A 194 -25.45 -16.37 -12.02
C LEU A 194 -26.23 -15.62 -13.10
N THR A 195 -27.41 -16.11 -13.43
CA THR A 195 -28.37 -15.37 -14.28
C THR A 195 -29.76 -15.51 -13.67
N GLY A 196 -30.28 -14.39 -13.16
CA GLY A 196 -31.56 -14.35 -12.45
C GLY A 196 -31.44 -14.68 -10.96
N ALA A 197 -30.35 -14.30 -10.32
CA ALA A 197 -30.22 -14.38 -8.86
C ALA A 197 -31.32 -13.57 -8.17
N SER A 198 -31.90 -14.11 -7.10
CA SER A 198 -32.88 -13.42 -6.25
C SER A 198 -32.42 -13.43 -4.80
N ASP A 199 -32.93 -12.51 -3.98
CA ASP A 199 -32.65 -12.51 -2.53
C ASP A 199 -33.03 -13.85 -1.89
N LEU A 200 -34.15 -14.45 -2.33
CA LEU A 200 -34.59 -15.74 -1.81
C LEU A 200 -33.59 -16.87 -2.15
N PHE A 201 -33.06 -16.88 -3.38
CA PHE A 201 -31.97 -17.78 -3.75
C PHE A 201 -30.72 -17.53 -2.91
N CYS A 202 -30.30 -16.27 -2.75
CA CYS A 202 -29.11 -15.90 -1.99
C CYS A 202 -29.24 -16.20 -0.49
N GLN A 203 -30.44 -16.14 0.08
CA GLN A 203 -30.70 -16.59 1.45
C GLN A 203 -30.54 -18.11 1.60
N SER A 204 -30.94 -18.88 0.58
CA SER A 204 -30.74 -20.34 0.59
C SER A 204 -29.28 -20.70 0.29
N CYS A 205 -28.60 -19.96 -0.58
CA CYS A 205 -27.20 -20.17 -0.95
C CYS A 205 -26.34 -18.91 -0.68
N PRO A 206 -26.04 -18.59 0.59
CA PRO A 206 -25.34 -17.34 0.95
C PRO A 206 -23.85 -17.32 0.61
N GLY A 207 -23.33 -18.36 -0.05
CA GLY A 207 -21.90 -18.54 -0.32
C GLY A 207 -21.08 -18.87 0.93
N SER A 208 -19.77 -19.00 0.76
CA SER A 208 -18.82 -19.24 1.85
C SER A 208 -18.27 -17.92 2.40
N GLY A 209 -18.32 -17.70 3.72
CA GLY A 209 -17.75 -16.51 4.38
C GLY A 209 -18.83 -15.61 5.01
N VAL A 210 -18.75 -14.30 4.75
CA VAL A 210 -19.79 -13.34 5.17
C VAL A 210 -21.08 -13.65 4.40
N ALA A 211 -22.19 -13.81 5.12
CA ALA A 211 -23.46 -14.23 4.54
C ALA A 211 -23.94 -13.26 3.46
N ALA A 212 -23.80 -13.65 2.19
CA ALA A 212 -24.21 -12.87 1.02
C ALA A 212 -25.65 -13.23 0.68
N VAL A 213 -26.60 -12.62 1.42
CA VAL A 213 -28.02 -13.02 1.40
C VAL A 213 -28.89 -12.21 0.44
N PHE A 214 -28.33 -11.22 -0.26
CA PHE A 214 -29.06 -10.36 -1.20
C PHE A 214 -28.51 -10.51 -2.61
N ALA A 215 -29.36 -10.49 -3.63
CA ALA A 215 -28.91 -10.44 -5.02
C ALA A 215 -28.44 -9.03 -5.37
N ASN A 216 -27.37 -8.92 -6.16
CA ASN A 216 -26.94 -7.65 -6.72
C ASN A 216 -27.96 -7.09 -7.72
N THR A 217 -27.86 -5.82 -8.09
CA THR A 217 -28.84 -5.17 -8.99
C THR A 217 -28.83 -5.76 -10.40
N ALA A 218 -27.71 -6.37 -10.81
CA ALA A 218 -27.58 -7.06 -12.09
C ALA A 218 -28.14 -8.48 -12.09
N LEU A 219 -28.57 -9.02 -10.94
CA LEU A 219 -29.05 -10.39 -10.77
C LEU A 219 -28.03 -11.46 -11.21
N THR A 220 -26.74 -11.14 -11.08
CA THR A 220 -25.61 -11.98 -11.50
C THR A 220 -24.83 -12.60 -10.34
N GLY A 221 -25.15 -12.21 -9.11
CA GLY A 221 -24.46 -12.70 -7.93
C GLY A 221 -25.16 -12.31 -6.63
N CYS A 222 -24.78 -12.99 -5.56
CA CYS A 222 -25.18 -12.74 -4.19
C CYS A 222 -24.13 -11.87 -3.49
N VAL A 223 -24.58 -10.89 -2.71
CA VAL A 223 -23.74 -9.86 -2.09
C VAL A 223 -24.09 -9.66 -0.62
N ALA A 224 -23.08 -9.29 0.17
CA ALA A 224 -23.21 -8.99 1.59
C ALA A 224 -23.54 -7.49 1.78
N ALA A 225 -24.78 -7.12 1.44
CA ALA A 225 -25.34 -5.80 1.75
C ALA A 225 -26.10 -5.84 3.09
N THR A 226 -26.37 -4.67 3.66
CA THR A 226 -27.16 -4.54 4.91
C THR A 226 -28.67 -4.70 4.69
N ALA A 227 -29.12 -4.55 3.44
CA ALA A 227 -30.50 -4.73 3.00
C ALA A 227 -30.55 -5.16 1.54
N THR A 228 -31.73 -5.55 1.05
CA THR A 228 -31.96 -5.88 -0.36
C THR A 228 -31.45 -4.79 -1.31
N CYS A 229 -30.85 -5.19 -2.43
CA CYS A 229 -30.46 -4.29 -3.50
C CYS A 229 -31.62 -3.96 -4.46
N GLY A 230 -32.77 -4.64 -4.31
CA GLY A 230 -33.92 -4.52 -5.18
C GLY A 230 -34.83 -3.33 -4.86
N ALA A 231 -35.92 -3.23 -5.62
CA ALA A 231 -36.90 -2.14 -5.52
C ALA A 231 -37.66 -2.10 -4.18
N THR A 232 -37.60 -3.16 -3.38
CA THR A 232 -38.23 -3.27 -2.06
C THR A 232 -37.37 -2.70 -0.93
N ARG A 233 -36.17 -2.19 -1.23
CA ARG A 233 -35.32 -1.55 -0.23
C ARG A 233 -36.02 -0.32 0.35
N ALA A 234 -36.01 -0.19 1.68
CA ALA A 234 -36.54 1.00 2.35
C ALA A 234 -35.85 2.28 1.85
N ALA A 235 -36.64 3.31 1.56
CA ALA A 235 -36.13 4.60 1.10
C ALA A 235 -35.13 5.21 2.10
N ASN A 236 -34.15 5.96 1.59
CA ASN A 236 -33.18 6.71 2.40
C ASN A 236 -32.28 5.83 3.30
N THR A 237 -32.03 4.57 2.92
CA THR A 237 -31.20 3.62 3.67
C THR A 237 -29.91 3.22 2.97
N TRP A 238 -29.58 3.78 1.79
CA TRP A 238 -28.36 3.44 1.08
C TRP A 238 -27.10 3.93 1.81
N SER A 239 -26.11 3.07 1.90
CA SER A 239 -24.74 3.41 2.34
C SER A 239 -23.74 3.20 1.21
N ASN A 240 -22.55 3.78 1.31
CA ASN A 240 -21.50 3.55 0.31
C ASN A 240 -21.10 2.06 0.21
N ALA A 241 -21.07 1.37 1.36
CA ALA A 241 -20.78 -0.06 1.38
C ALA A 241 -21.84 -0.87 0.63
N ASP A 242 -23.12 -0.55 0.82
CA ASP A 242 -24.20 -1.21 0.08
C ASP A 242 -24.19 -0.85 -1.39
N CYS A 243 -23.90 0.40 -1.75
CA CYS A 243 -23.83 0.82 -3.14
C CYS A 243 -22.73 0.07 -3.89
N LEU A 244 -21.55 -0.05 -3.30
CA LEU A 244 -20.46 -0.85 -3.83
C LEU A 244 -20.82 -2.34 -3.91
N ALA A 245 -21.42 -2.90 -2.87
CA ALA A 245 -21.83 -4.32 -2.87
C ALA A 245 -22.89 -4.61 -3.95
N CYS A 246 -23.93 -3.79 -4.03
CA CYS A 246 -25.08 -4.01 -4.91
C CYS A 246 -24.81 -3.69 -6.39
N ASN A 247 -23.94 -2.71 -6.70
CA ASN A 247 -23.74 -2.20 -8.07
C ASN A 247 -22.30 -2.29 -8.57
N GLY A 248 -21.35 -2.65 -7.71
CA GLY A 248 -19.93 -2.57 -8.01
C GLY A 248 -19.46 -1.12 -8.20
N THR A 249 -18.38 -0.95 -8.96
CA THR A 249 -17.75 0.36 -9.20
C THR A 249 -18.57 1.29 -10.10
N SER A 250 -19.61 0.78 -10.76
CA SER A 250 -20.48 1.58 -11.62
C SER A 250 -21.33 2.60 -10.85
N SER A 251 -21.62 2.33 -9.57
CA SER A 251 -22.38 3.21 -8.68
C SER A 251 -22.08 2.91 -7.22
N GLN A 252 -20.86 3.24 -6.78
CA GLN A 252 -20.33 2.83 -5.48
C GLN A 252 -20.62 3.79 -4.31
N TYR A 253 -21.21 4.96 -4.57
CA TYR A 253 -21.49 5.95 -3.52
C TYR A 253 -22.98 6.15 -3.32
N ALA A 254 -23.42 6.23 -2.07
CA ALA A 254 -24.78 6.64 -1.75
C ALA A 254 -24.96 8.13 -2.06
N LYS A 255 -26.14 8.50 -2.56
CA LYS A 255 -26.58 9.90 -2.63
C LYS A 255 -26.66 10.50 -1.22
N ALA A 256 -26.59 11.82 -1.09
CA ALA A 256 -26.59 12.49 0.21
C ALA A 256 -27.89 12.27 1.00
N ASP A 257 -29.02 12.20 0.28
CA ASP A 257 -30.34 11.86 0.83
C ASP A 257 -30.51 10.35 1.11
N LYS A 258 -29.51 9.53 0.75
CA LYS A 258 -29.51 8.06 0.82
C LYS A 258 -30.63 7.40 -0.01
N SER A 259 -31.23 8.10 -0.97
CA SER A 259 -32.33 7.58 -1.79
C SER A 259 -31.88 6.56 -2.84
N GLY A 260 -30.60 6.53 -3.16
CA GLY A 260 -30.02 5.62 -4.13
C GLY A 260 -28.49 5.70 -4.20
N CYS A 261 -27.93 5.11 -5.25
CA CYS A 261 -26.49 5.12 -5.52
C CYS A 261 -26.13 6.00 -6.73
N GLN A 262 -24.86 6.38 -6.80
CA GLN A 262 -24.25 7.16 -7.86
C GLN A 262 -22.78 6.78 -8.07
N ALA A 263 -22.27 7.03 -9.28
CA ALA A 263 -20.89 6.70 -9.68
C ALA A 263 -19.84 7.56 -8.96
N ASN A 264 -20.14 8.84 -8.74
CA ASN A 264 -19.22 9.80 -8.15
C ASN A 264 -19.58 10.06 -6.69
N PRO A 265 -18.61 10.32 -5.79
CA PRO A 265 -18.92 10.67 -4.42
C PRO A 265 -19.73 11.98 -4.38
N VAL A 266 -20.69 12.09 -3.46
CA VAL A 266 -21.32 13.39 -3.20
C VAL A 266 -20.22 14.29 -2.65
N PRO A 267 -19.97 15.46 -3.26
CA PRO A 267 -18.99 16.38 -2.72
C PRO A 267 -19.44 16.80 -1.32
N ALA A 268 -18.55 16.67 -0.33
CA ALA A 268 -18.88 17.00 1.04
C ALA A 268 -19.33 18.46 1.15
N ALA A 269 -20.32 18.72 2.00
CA ALA A 269 -20.60 20.08 2.43
C ALA A 269 -19.32 20.69 3.04
N GLY A 270 -19.14 21.98 2.84
CA GLY A 270 -18.02 22.71 3.42
C GLY A 270 -18.10 22.79 4.95
N ALA A 271 -16.98 23.17 5.55
CA ALA A 271 -16.91 23.52 6.96
C ALA A 271 -17.71 24.80 7.26
N ASP A 272 -18.22 24.87 8.50
CA ASP A 272 -18.92 26.02 9.03
C ASP A 272 -17.98 27.23 9.16
N VAL A 273 -18.36 28.34 8.52
CA VAL A 273 -17.67 29.63 8.57
C VAL A 273 -18.60 30.73 9.10
N THR A 274 -18.02 31.82 9.60
CA THR A 274 -18.78 32.98 10.08
C THR A 274 -18.94 33.99 8.96
N CYS A 275 -20.17 34.25 8.54
CA CYS A 275 -20.51 35.32 7.61
C CYS A 275 -20.99 36.58 8.35
N SER A 276 -21.23 37.69 7.64
CA SER A 276 -21.63 38.96 8.26
C SER A 276 -23.09 39.01 8.71
N ALA A 277 -23.88 37.96 8.46
CA ALA A 277 -25.27 37.82 8.91
C ALA A 277 -25.56 36.42 9.46
N ALA A 278 -26.66 36.30 10.21
CA ALA A 278 -27.07 35.05 10.87
C ALA A 278 -27.67 33.99 9.92
N THR A 279 -27.98 34.34 8.66
CA THR A 279 -28.56 33.44 7.66
C THR A 279 -27.81 33.53 6.33
N CYS A 280 -27.69 32.41 5.64
CA CYS A 280 -26.77 32.23 4.51
C CYS A 280 -27.47 32.27 3.14
N ALA A 281 -28.80 32.45 3.13
CA ALA A 281 -29.64 32.35 1.93
C ALA A 281 -29.77 33.68 1.16
N THR A 282 -29.40 34.81 1.74
CA THR A 282 -29.50 36.14 1.12
C THR A 282 -28.19 36.51 0.43
N VAL A 283 -28.26 36.91 -0.84
CA VAL A 283 -27.10 37.41 -1.59
C VAL A 283 -26.49 38.62 -0.86
N GLY A 284 -25.18 38.57 -0.58
CA GLY A 284 -24.45 39.62 0.14
C GLY A 284 -24.18 39.36 1.63
N THR A 285 -24.65 38.24 2.20
CA THR A 285 -24.35 37.86 3.61
C THR A 285 -22.99 37.22 3.78
N CYS A 286 -22.58 36.39 2.83
CA CYS A 286 -21.24 35.88 2.67
C CYS A 286 -20.61 36.50 1.42
N THR A 287 -19.27 36.50 1.33
CA THR A 287 -18.59 36.88 0.08
C THR A 287 -19.10 36.03 -1.09
N ALA A 288 -19.10 36.61 -2.29
CA ALA A 288 -19.48 35.88 -3.49
C ALA A 288 -18.65 34.60 -3.61
N VAL A 289 -19.33 33.49 -3.91
CA VAL A 289 -18.67 32.22 -4.20
C VAL A 289 -17.91 32.31 -5.54
N PRO A 290 -16.90 31.44 -5.77
CA PRO A 290 -16.26 31.33 -7.07
C PRO A 290 -17.30 31.11 -8.17
N THR A 291 -17.09 31.78 -9.31
CA THR A 291 -17.94 31.60 -10.52
C THR A 291 -17.63 30.31 -11.26
N VAL A 292 -16.43 29.77 -11.04
CA VAL A 292 -15.98 28.48 -11.55
C VAL A 292 -15.49 27.64 -10.36
N PRO A 293 -15.95 26.39 -10.21
CA PRO A 293 -17.04 25.74 -10.97
C PRO A 293 -18.41 26.43 -10.78
N ALA A 294 -19.28 26.34 -11.78
CA ALA A 294 -20.64 26.87 -11.68
C ALA A 294 -21.49 26.10 -10.65
N GLY A 295 -22.50 26.76 -10.09
CA GLY A 295 -23.48 26.13 -9.19
C GLY A 295 -23.05 26.06 -7.72
N LEU A 296 -21.93 26.67 -7.35
CA LEU A 296 -21.57 26.85 -5.94
C LEU A 296 -22.58 27.78 -5.25
N THR A 297 -23.01 27.41 -4.04
CA THR A 297 -23.93 28.20 -3.23
C THR A 297 -23.59 28.08 -1.76
N TRP A 298 -23.89 29.14 -1.01
CA TRP A 298 -23.89 29.09 0.45
C TRP A 298 -25.18 28.44 0.94
N GLN A 299 -25.07 27.67 2.02
CA GLN A 299 -26.19 27.13 2.79
C GLN A 299 -25.96 27.41 4.28
N ASN A 300 -27.02 27.25 5.09
CA ASN A 300 -26.87 27.31 6.53
C ASN A 300 -25.97 26.16 7.01
N GLY A 301 -25.02 26.49 7.87
CA GLY A 301 -24.09 25.54 8.49
C GLY A 301 -24.76 24.65 9.54
N GLY A 302 -23.97 23.74 10.10
CA GLY A 302 -24.41 22.85 11.17
C GLY A 302 -24.70 23.57 12.49
N ALA A 303 -24.00 24.67 12.75
CA ALA A 303 -24.23 25.53 13.91
C ALA A 303 -25.05 26.78 13.56
N THR A 304 -25.93 27.19 14.49
CA THR A 304 -26.75 28.40 14.35
C THR A 304 -25.90 29.63 14.06
N GLY A 305 -26.23 30.36 12.99
CA GLY A 305 -25.50 31.57 12.57
C GLY A 305 -24.21 31.31 11.79
N LYS A 306 -23.90 30.05 11.43
CA LYS A 306 -22.80 29.69 10.54
C LYS A 306 -23.29 29.37 9.14
N CYS A 307 -22.39 29.48 8.17
CA CYS A 307 -22.63 29.16 6.77
C CYS A 307 -21.63 28.11 6.29
N ALA A 308 -22.02 27.32 5.30
CA ALA A 308 -21.14 26.37 4.63
C ALA A 308 -21.40 26.40 3.12
N ILE A 309 -20.41 26.02 2.31
CA ILE A 309 -20.64 25.77 0.89
C ILE A 309 -21.41 24.46 0.74
N ALA A 310 -22.49 24.47 -0.03
CA ALA A 310 -23.39 23.32 -0.16
C ALA A 310 -22.68 22.08 -0.70
N SER A 311 -21.71 22.25 -1.58
CA SER A 311 -20.91 21.17 -2.16
C SER A 311 -19.55 21.70 -2.54
N CYS A 312 -18.51 21.37 -1.77
CA CYS A 312 -17.15 21.79 -2.09
C CYS A 312 -16.67 21.10 -3.37
N PRO A 313 -15.94 21.81 -4.26
CA PRO A 313 -15.28 21.19 -5.40
C PRO A 313 -14.32 20.08 -4.97
N ALA A 314 -14.13 19.07 -5.82
CA ALA A 314 -13.16 17.99 -5.57
C ALA A 314 -11.71 18.49 -5.42
N SER A 315 -11.38 19.62 -6.07
CA SER A 315 -10.11 20.32 -5.94
C SER A 315 -10.36 21.81 -5.79
N THR A 316 -9.71 22.44 -4.81
CA THR A 316 -9.77 23.89 -4.57
C THR A 316 -8.43 24.57 -4.78
N SER A 317 -7.35 23.83 -5.10
CA SER A 317 -6.00 24.39 -5.26
C SER A 317 -5.79 25.18 -6.54
N SER A 318 -6.66 25.00 -7.54
CA SER A 318 -6.58 25.68 -8.85
C SER A 318 -7.91 25.62 -9.60
N GLY A 319 -8.01 26.37 -10.70
CA GLY A 319 -9.17 26.34 -11.60
C GLY A 319 -10.40 27.09 -11.08
N LEU A 320 -10.28 27.80 -9.96
CA LEU A 320 -11.33 28.67 -9.44
C LEU A 320 -11.27 30.03 -10.16
N THR A 321 -12.37 30.77 -10.10
CA THR A 321 -12.40 32.17 -10.54
C THR A 321 -13.16 33.00 -9.51
N GLY A 322 -12.43 33.84 -8.78
CA GLY A 322 -12.97 34.65 -7.68
C GLY A 322 -13.01 33.92 -6.34
N ALA A 323 -12.03 33.07 -6.06
CA ALA A 323 -11.88 32.45 -4.75
C ALA A 323 -11.68 33.51 -3.65
N SER A 324 -12.28 33.29 -2.48
CA SER A 324 -12.12 34.14 -1.30
C SER A 324 -11.62 33.31 -0.11
N ASP A 325 -11.01 33.96 0.88
CA ASP A 325 -10.60 33.29 2.12
C ASP A 325 -11.79 32.60 2.81
N LEU A 326 -12.97 33.21 2.77
CA LEU A 326 -14.17 32.65 3.37
C LEU A 326 -14.62 31.37 2.63
N PHE A 327 -14.55 31.36 1.29
CA PHE A 327 -14.77 30.15 0.51
C PHE A 327 -13.72 29.08 0.85
N CYS A 328 -12.44 29.43 0.91
CA CYS A 328 -11.36 28.49 1.22
C CYS A 328 -11.42 27.94 2.64
N GLN A 329 -11.91 28.71 3.61
CA GLN A 329 -12.19 28.22 4.96
C GLN A 329 -13.32 27.19 4.98
N SER A 330 -14.35 27.37 4.15
CA SER A 330 -15.43 26.38 4.03
C SER A 330 -14.97 25.16 3.21
N CYS A 331 -14.13 25.35 2.19
CA CYS A 331 -13.62 24.29 1.31
C CYS A 331 -12.08 24.23 1.30
N PRO A 332 -11.42 23.82 2.41
CA PRO A 332 -9.96 23.88 2.56
C PRO A 332 -9.18 22.85 1.72
N GLY A 333 -9.85 22.10 0.85
CA GLY A 333 -9.28 21.00 0.09
C GLY A 333 -8.91 19.80 0.96
N SER A 334 -8.37 18.76 0.34
CA SER A 334 -7.86 17.58 1.04
C SER A 334 -6.37 17.75 1.40
N GLY A 335 -6.02 17.60 2.68
CA GLY A 335 -4.63 17.64 3.15
C GLY A 335 -4.37 18.75 4.18
N VAL A 336 -3.28 19.51 4.00
CA VAL A 336 -3.00 20.70 4.82
C VAL A 336 -4.08 21.74 4.54
N ALA A 337 -4.71 22.27 5.59
CA ALA A 337 -5.86 23.16 5.47
C ALA A 337 -5.52 24.42 4.64
N ALA A 338 -5.95 24.44 3.38
CA ALA A 338 -5.72 25.54 2.45
C ALA A 338 -6.84 26.56 2.63
N VAL A 339 -6.74 27.37 3.69
CA VAL A 339 -7.84 28.23 4.15
C VAL A 339 -7.80 29.66 3.59
N PHE A 340 -6.79 30.01 2.80
CA PHE A 340 -6.65 31.35 2.21
C PHE A 340 -6.70 31.28 0.69
N ALA A 341 -7.33 32.25 0.04
CA ALA A 341 -7.27 32.39 -1.40
C ALA A 341 -5.89 32.91 -1.83
N ASN A 342 -5.34 32.41 -2.94
CA ASN A 342 -4.11 32.96 -3.51
C ASN A 342 -4.33 34.40 -4.04
N ALA A 343 -3.25 35.11 -4.33
CA ALA A 343 -3.33 36.50 -4.78
C ALA A 343 -4.07 36.67 -6.13
N ALA A 344 -4.11 35.61 -6.95
CA ALA A 344 -4.81 35.59 -8.22
C ALA A 344 -6.30 35.22 -8.11
N LEU A 345 -6.80 34.85 -6.92
CA LEU A 345 -8.16 34.37 -6.67
C LEU A 345 -8.54 33.14 -7.52
N THR A 346 -7.55 32.30 -7.86
CA THR A 346 -7.70 31.11 -8.71
C THR A 346 -7.62 29.79 -7.95
N GLY A 347 -7.31 29.83 -6.66
CA GLY A 347 -7.17 28.65 -5.83
C GLY A 347 -7.00 28.99 -4.35
N CYS A 348 -7.18 27.97 -3.52
CA CYS A 348 -6.97 28.00 -2.08
C CYS A 348 -5.58 27.46 -1.74
N VAL A 349 -4.89 28.09 -0.79
CA VAL A 349 -3.49 27.82 -0.45
C VAL A 349 -3.28 27.74 1.06
N ALA A 350 -2.30 26.92 1.46
CA ALA A 350 -1.89 26.74 2.84
C ALA A 350 -0.83 27.78 3.22
N ALA A 351 -1.26 29.04 3.35
CA ALA A 351 -0.45 30.12 3.89
C ALA A 351 -0.68 30.27 5.41
N THR A 352 0.22 30.95 6.10
CA THR A 352 0.10 31.25 7.55
C THR A 352 -0.88 32.40 7.84
N ALA A 353 -1.20 33.22 6.83
CA ALA A 353 -2.14 34.33 6.87
C ALA A 353 -2.72 34.59 5.48
N THR A 354 -3.74 35.45 5.40
CA THR A 354 -4.36 35.89 4.13
C THR A 354 -3.31 36.37 3.11
N CYS A 355 -3.54 36.05 1.84
CA CYS A 355 -2.73 36.55 0.73
C CYS A 355 -3.20 37.92 0.21
N GLY A 356 -4.32 38.42 0.72
CA GLY A 356 -4.93 39.67 0.29
C GLY A 356 -4.31 40.93 0.91
N ALA A 357 -4.85 42.09 0.53
CA ALA A 357 -4.40 43.40 0.99
C ALA A 357 -4.55 43.64 2.50
N THR A 358 -5.30 42.78 3.20
CA THR A 358 -5.53 42.86 4.64
C THR A 358 -4.47 42.12 5.46
N ARG A 359 -3.46 41.51 4.82
CA ARG A 359 -2.35 40.86 5.54
C ARG A 359 -1.57 41.89 6.35
N ALA A 360 -1.28 41.58 7.61
CA ALA A 360 -0.47 42.44 8.47
C ALA A 360 0.92 42.67 7.86
N ALA A 361 1.38 43.93 7.87
CA ALA A 361 2.70 44.30 7.36
C ALA A 361 3.82 43.54 8.08
N ASN A 362 4.92 43.28 7.37
CA ASN A 362 6.14 42.67 7.91
C ASN A 362 5.97 41.21 8.40
N THR A 363 4.98 40.49 7.86
CA THR A 363 4.68 39.08 8.22
C THR A 363 4.90 38.08 7.09
N TRP A 364 5.39 38.50 5.92
CA TRP A 364 5.62 37.57 4.80
C TRP A 364 6.81 36.63 5.07
N SER A 365 6.61 35.35 4.79
CA SER A 365 7.68 34.34 4.72
C SER A 365 7.85 33.85 3.28
N ASN A 366 8.99 33.21 2.96
CA ASN A 366 9.19 32.61 1.64
C ASN A 366 8.13 31.54 1.32
N ALA A 367 7.73 30.75 2.32
CA ALA A 367 6.67 29.76 2.15
C ALA A 367 5.33 30.42 1.80
N ASP A 368 4.96 31.52 2.48
CA ASP A 368 3.76 32.27 2.15
C ASP A 368 3.83 32.92 0.77
N CYS A 369 4.98 33.47 0.41
CA CYS A 369 5.17 34.10 -0.90
C CYS A 369 4.99 33.10 -2.03
N LEU A 370 5.60 31.92 -1.92
CA LEU A 370 5.43 30.83 -2.86
C LEU A 370 3.97 30.34 -2.89
N ALA A 371 3.33 30.16 -1.74
CA ALA A 371 1.93 29.71 -1.68
C ALA A 371 0.97 30.74 -2.31
N CYS A 372 1.08 32.01 -1.91
CA CYS A 372 0.16 33.07 -2.32
C CYS A 372 0.37 33.54 -3.77
N ASN A 373 1.60 33.53 -4.29
CA ASN A 373 1.95 34.16 -5.56
C ASN A 373 2.60 33.19 -6.58
N GLY A 374 2.85 31.94 -6.20
CA GLY A 374 3.59 31.00 -7.04
C GLY A 374 5.04 31.44 -7.28
N THR A 375 5.64 30.89 -8.34
CA THR A 375 7.06 31.13 -8.67
C THR A 375 7.36 32.54 -9.18
N SER A 376 6.34 33.31 -9.57
CA SER A 376 6.53 34.71 -10.01
C SER A 376 6.98 35.64 -8.89
N SER A 377 6.68 35.32 -7.63
CA SER A 377 7.07 36.11 -6.45
C SER A 377 7.25 35.23 -5.23
N GLN A 378 8.22 34.31 -5.27
CA GLN A 378 8.36 33.26 -4.26
C GLN A 378 9.18 33.64 -3.01
N TYR A 379 9.81 34.81 -2.97
CA TYR A 379 10.66 35.23 -1.86
C TYR A 379 10.07 36.42 -1.11
N ALA A 380 10.12 36.39 0.22
CA ALA A 380 9.76 37.55 1.02
C ALA A 380 10.85 38.64 0.91
N LYS A 381 10.42 39.90 0.92
CA LYS A 381 11.32 41.06 1.08
C LYS A 381 12.03 40.98 2.44
N ALA A 382 13.19 41.64 2.60
CA ALA A 382 13.99 41.54 3.83
C ALA A 382 13.27 42.16 5.04
N ASP A 383 12.50 43.22 4.80
CA ASP A 383 11.60 43.84 5.78
C ASP A 383 10.30 43.04 6.00
N LYS A 384 10.09 41.95 5.24
CA LYS A 384 8.88 41.13 5.19
C LYS A 384 7.61 41.88 4.79
N SER A 385 7.73 43.05 4.15
CA SER A 385 6.59 43.88 3.76
C SER A 385 5.80 43.34 2.56
N GLY A 386 6.41 42.43 1.79
CA GLY A 386 5.79 41.81 0.62
C GLY A 386 6.63 40.69 0.03
N CYS A 387 6.29 40.29 -1.19
CA CYS A 387 6.99 39.27 -1.95
C CYS A 387 7.71 39.85 -3.18
N GLN A 388 8.69 39.10 -3.68
CA GLN A 388 9.48 39.42 -4.86
C GLN A 388 9.93 38.15 -5.59
N ALA A 389 10.22 38.29 -6.89
CA ALA A 389 10.60 37.19 -7.78
C ALA A 389 11.97 36.60 -7.46
N ASN A 390 12.92 37.47 -7.11
CA ASN A 390 14.30 37.11 -6.83
C ASN A 390 14.54 37.12 -5.32
N PRO A 391 15.42 36.27 -4.76
CA PRO A 391 15.72 36.29 -3.35
C PRO A 391 16.31 37.65 -2.94
N VAL A 392 15.92 38.17 -1.77
CA VAL A 392 16.63 39.32 -1.21
C VAL A 392 18.00 38.84 -0.83
N SER A 393 18.98 39.32 -1.57
CA SER A 393 20.37 39.24 -1.22
C SER A 393 20.58 39.93 0.13
N ALA A 394 20.78 39.13 1.18
CA ALA A 394 21.02 39.61 2.53
C ALA A 394 22.17 40.64 2.53
N ALA A 395 22.10 41.59 3.46
CA ALA A 395 23.25 42.44 3.75
C ALA A 395 24.47 41.55 4.02
N GLY A 396 25.63 41.97 3.53
CA GLY A 396 26.86 41.25 3.75
C GLY A 396 27.26 41.20 5.22
N ALA A 397 28.20 40.30 5.53
CA ALA A 397 28.83 40.26 6.83
C ALA A 397 29.61 41.56 7.10
N ASP A 398 29.69 41.92 8.38
CA ASP A 398 30.46 43.05 8.86
C ASP A 398 31.96 42.82 8.64
N VAL A 399 32.61 43.74 7.94
CA VAL A 399 34.05 43.78 7.71
C VAL A 399 34.66 45.06 8.28
N THR A 400 35.99 45.08 8.43
CA THR A 400 36.72 46.25 8.93
C THR A 400 37.34 47.00 7.77
N CYS A 401 36.97 48.27 7.59
CA CYS A 401 37.58 49.17 6.61
C CYS A 401 38.56 50.15 7.27
N SER A 402 39.27 50.97 6.48
CA SER A 402 40.29 51.90 6.99
C SER A 402 39.74 53.14 7.71
N ALA A 403 38.42 53.35 7.72
CA ALA A 403 37.75 54.44 8.43
C ALA A 403 36.47 53.95 9.14
N ALA A 404 35.98 54.75 10.09
CA ALA A 404 34.82 54.41 10.94
C ALA A 404 33.45 54.55 10.24
N THR A 405 33.38 55.16 9.05
CA THR A 405 32.14 55.31 8.27
C THR A 405 32.31 54.81 6.84
N CYS A 406 31.29 54.14 6.33
CA CYS A 406 31.38 53.30 5.13
C CYS A 406 30.75 53.95 3.88
N ALA A 407 30.13 55.12 4.05
CA ALA A 407 29.40 55.82 2.99
C ALA A 407 30.28 56.70 2.09
N THR A 408 31.53 57.00 2.50
CA THR A 408 32.43 57.86 1.72
C THR A 408 33.25 57.04 0.75
N VAL A 409 33.23 57.39 -0.54
CA VAL A 409 34.03 56.71 -1.58
C VAL A 409 35.52 56.73 -1.19
N GLY A 410 36.15 55.56 -1.14
CA GLY A 410 37.56 55.39 -0.77
C GLY A 410 37.83 54.92 0.66
N THR A 411 36.80 54.74 1.51
CA THR A 411 36.98 54.23 2.89
C THR A 411 37.13 52.71 2.96
N CYS A 412 36.46 51.99 2.06
CA CYS A 412 36.66 50.57 1.80
C CYS A 412 37.22 50.41 0.37
N THR A 413 37.77 49.23 0.05
CA THR A 413 38.14 48.93 -1.35
C THR A 413 36.93 49.10 -2.27
N ALA A 414 37.17 49.53 -3.51
CA ALA A 414 36.11 49.60 -4.51
C ALA A 414 35.35 48.27 -4.58
N VAL A 415 34.03 48.35 -4.66
CA VAL A 415 33.16 47.19 -4.87
C VAL A 415 33.30 46.69 -6.32
N PRO A 416 32.95 45.41 -6.60
CA PRO A 416 32.88 44.93 -7.97
C PRO A 416 32.00 45.83 -8.84
N THR A 417 32.45 46.07 -10.07
CA THR A 417 31.68 46.85 -11.07
C THR A 417 30.57 46.03 -11.71
N VAL A 418 30.67 44.71 -11.61
CA VAL A 418 29.64 43.74 -12.02
C VAL A 418 29.38 42.79 -10.84
N PRO A 419 28.12 42.61 -10.42
CA PRO A 419 26.91 43.33 -10.85
C PRO A 419 26.93 44.82 -10.51
N ALA A 420 26.22 45.64 -11.29
CA ALA A 420 26.08 47.07 -11.00
C ALA A 420 25.22 47.31 -9.74
N GLY A 421 25.42 48.47 -9.08
CA GLY A 421 24.61 48.89 -7.93
C GLY A 421 25.07 48.36 -6.57
N LEU A 422 26.23 47.70 -6.51
CA LEU A 422 26.86 47.35 -5.23
C LEU A 422 27.34 48.62 -4.53
N ALA A 423 27.15 48.67 -3.21
CA ALA A 423 27.59 49.78 -2.38
C ALA A 423 27.91 49.27 -0.97
N TRP A 424 28.90 49.90 -0.34
CA TRP A 424 29.15 49.75 1.07
C TRP A 424 28.11 50.53 1.87
N GLN A 425 27.69 49.96 2.99
CA GLN A 425 26.88 50.60 4.02
C GLN A 425 27.53 50.40 5.39
N ASN A 426 27.07 51.16 6.38
CA ASN A 426 27.48 50.91 7.76
C ASN A 426 26.97 49.52 8.19
N GLY A 427 27.86 48.75 8.80
CA GLY A 427 27.58 47.44 9.36
C GLY A 427 26.79 47.52 10.67
N VAL A 428 26.48 46.36 11.23
CA VAL A 428 25.73 46.25 12.50
C VAL A 428 26.62 46.60 13.69
N GLY A 429 27.90 46.25 13.62
CA GLY A 429 28.94 46.63 14.58
C GLY A 429 29.41 48.07 14.39
N SER A 430 29.60 48.79 15.49
CA SER A 430 30.18 50.14 15.47
C SER A 430 31.54 50.14 14.74
N GLY A 431 31.69 51.03 13.75
CA GLY A 431 32.90 51.13 12.92
C GLY A 431 33.11 49.98 11.92
N LYS A 432 32.11 49.14 11.68
CA LYS A 432 32.14 48.09 10.65
C LYS A 432 31.38 48.52 9.40
N CYS A 433 31.71 47.87 8.29
CA CYS A 433 31.07 48.08 6.99
C CYS A 433 30.52 46.76 6.46
N ALA A 434 29.43 46.81 5.71
CA ALA A 434 28.87 45.66 5.02
C ALA A 434 28.45 46.06 3.60
N ILE A 435 28.41 45.11 2.67
CA ILE A 435 27.78 45.33 1.37
C ILE A 435 26.26 45.36 1.58
N ALA A 436 25.60 46.41 1.06
CA ALA A 436 24.17 46.61 1.27
C ALA A 436 23.32 45.43 0.81
N SER A 437 23.75 44.76 -0.27
CA SER A 437 23.08 43.57 -0.78
C SER A 437 24.06 42.70 -1.55
N CYS A 438 24.42 41.54 -1.00
CA CYS A 438 25.38 40.63 -1.63
C CYS A 438 24.78 39.89 -2.82
N PRO A 439 25.39 39.86 -4.01
CA PRO A 439 24.86 39.12 -5.16
C PRO A 439 24.46 37.67 -4.81
N ALA A 440 23.41 37.15 -5.45
CA ALA A 440 22.93 35.78 -5.22
C ALA A 440 24.01 34.69 -5.42
N SER A 441 25.03 35.00 -6.23
CA SER A 441 26.26 34.21 -6.35
C SER A 441 27.45 35.15 -6.44
N THR A 442 28.46 34.93 -5.59
CA THR A 442 29.75 35.64 -5.66
C THR A 442 30.90 34.73 -6.08
N SER A 443 30.65 33.44 -6.34
CA SER A 443 31.68 32.47 -6.74
C SER A 443 32.21 32.70 -8.17
N SER A 444 31.50 33.44 -9.01
CA SER A 444 31.90 33.79 -10.39
C SER A 444 31.09 34.97 -10.93
N GLY A 445 31.47 35.48 -12.11
CA GLY A 445 30.72 36.53 -12.84
C GLY A 445 30.91 37.95 -12.30
N LEU A 446 31.86 38.14 -11.39
CA LEU A 446 32.23 39.45 -10.87
C LEU A 446 33.27 40.12 -11.76
N THR A 447 33.40 41.45 -11.65
CA THR A 447 34.52 42.20 -12.23
C THR A 447 35.06 43.16 -11.17
N GLY A 448 36.26 42.87 -10.67
CA GLY A 448 36.91 43.65 -9.61
C GLY A 448 36.58 43.17 -8.19
N ALA A 449 36.39 41.88 -8.00
CA ALA A 449 36.26 41.29 -6.66
C ALA A 449 37.53 41.51 -5.83
N SER A 450 37.36 41.92 -4.58
CA SER A 450 38.43 42.05 -3.58
C SER A 450 38.21 41.10 -2.41
N ASP A 451 39.26 40.78 -1.65
CA ASP A 451 39.14 39.98 -0.43
C ASP A 451 38.16 40.62 0.57
N LEU A 452 38.16 41.95 0.67
CA LEU A 452 37.26 42.68 1.57
C LEU A 452 35.80 42.54 1.13
N PHE A 453 35.54 42.61 -0.18
CA PHE A 453 34.21 42.31 -0.72
C PHE A 453 33.82 40.86 -0.44
N CYS A 454 34.71 39.89 -0.67
CA CYS A 454 34.44 38.47 -0.46
C CYS A 454 34.27 38.09 1.01
N GLN A 455 34.85 38.84 1.95
CA GLN A 455 34.57 38.69 3.38
C GLN A 455 33.17 39.17 3.73
N SER A 456 32.68 40.25 3.11
CA SER A 456 31.32 40.72 3.31
C SER A 456 30.30 39.86 2.56
N CYS A 457 30.63 39.37 1.37
CA CYS A 457 29.78 38.53 0.53
C CYS A 457 30.47 37.21 0.15
N PRO A 458 30.60 36.25 1.09
CA PRO A 458 31.30 34.99 0.84
C PRO A 458 30.67 34.20 -0.30
N GLY A 459 31.52 33.54 -1.10
CA GLY A 459 31.10 32.59 -2.13
C GLY A 459 30.67 31.24 -1.54
N THR A 460 30.59 30.23 -2.39
CA THR A 460 30.30 28.85 -1.96
C THR A 460 31.49 28.24 -1.20
N PRO A 461 31.33 27.82 0.08
CA PRO A 461 32.39 27.17 0.84
C PRO A 461 32.84 25.84 0.22
N ASN A 462 34.08 25.43 0.47
CA ASN A 462 34.60 24.10 0.14
C ASN A 462 34.93 23.35 1.44
N GLY A 463 33.97 22.54 1.91
CA GLY A 463 34.05 21.89 3.22
C GLY A 463 34.08 22.93 4.35
N GLN A 464 35.14 22.92 5.17
CA GLN A 464 35.34 23.87 6.27
C GLN A 464 35.98 25.19 5.84
N VAL A 465 36.40 25.33 4.58
CA VAL A 465 37.06 26.53 4.07
C VAL A 465 36.02 27.48 3.49
N GLN A 466 35.91 28.67 4.06
CA GLN A 466 34.99 29.71 3.57
C GLN A 466 35.55 30.38 2.32
N ALA A 467 34.67 30.74 1.38
CA ALA A 467 35.04 31.42 0.14
C ALA A 467 35.10 32.94 0.31
N VAL A 468 36.07 33.40 1.12
CA VAL A 468 36.20 34.80 1.55
C VAL A 468 37.36 35.55 0.87
N PHE A 469 38.05 34.92 -0.08
CA PHE A 469 39.16 35.53 -0.81
C PHE A 469 38.81 35.69 -2.28
N ALA A 470 39.20 36.79 -2.91
CA ALA A 470 39.03 36.98 -4.34
C ALA A 470 40.06 36.14 -5.11
N ASN A 471 39.65 35.50 -6.20
CA ASN A 471 40.59 34.82 -7.10
C ASN A 471 41.53 35.83 -7.80
N LYS A 472 42.61 35.36 -8.42
CA LYS A 472 43.56 36.27 -9.12
C LYS A 472 42.92 37.04 -10.28
N GLY A 473 41.91 36.46 -10.92
CA GLY A 473 41.16 37.12 -11.98
C GLY A 473 40.22 38.22 -11.48
N GLN A 474 40.02 38.34 -10.17
CA GLN A 474 39.02 39.22 -9.55
C GLN A 474 37.59 38.98 -10.10
N THR A 475 37.31 37.73 -10.47
CA THR A 475 36.04 37.31 -11.08
C THR A 475 35.13 36.54 -10.13
N GLY A 476 35.59 36.19 -8.94
CA GLY A 476 34.82 35.45 -7.96
C GLY A 476 35.52 35.31 -6.61
N CYS A 477 34.72 34.98 -5.59
CA CYS A 477 35.14 34.65 -4.24
C CYS A 477 35.35 33.13 -4.12
N VAL A 478 36.52 32.72 -3.62
CA VAL A 478 36.98 31.33 -3.65
C VAL A 478 37.41 30.83 -2.29
N ALA A 479 37.16 29.55 -2.03
CA ALA A 479 37.53 28.86 -0.80
C ALA A 479 39.01 28.48 -0.79
N SER A 480 39.88 29.44 -0.52
CA SER A 480 41.31 29.23 -0.25
C SER A 480 41.61 29.38 1.24
N THR A 481 42.65 28.69 1.72
CA THR A 481 43.17 28.80 3.09
C THR A 481 43.83 30.15 3.41
N GLY A 482 44.06 31.00 2.39
CA GLY A 482 44.58 32.35 2.52
C GLY A 482 44.29 33.19 1.27
N THR A 483 44.65 34.47 1.28
CA THR A 483 44.46 35.35 0.11
C THR A 483 45.13 34.79 -1.15
N CYS A 484 44.54 35.04 -2.32
CA CYS A 484 45.12 34.74 -3.63
C CYS A 484 46.03 35.88 -4.15
N GLY A 485 46.05 37.02 -3.45
CA GLY A 485 46.80 38.21 -3.80
C GLY A 485 48.28 38.18 -3.38
N ALA A 486 48.96 39.30 -3.62
CA ALA A 486 50.39 39.45 -3.32
C ALA A 486 50.72 39.43 -1.81
N SER A 487 49.72 39.64 -0.95
CA SER A 487 49.85 39.64 0.51
C SER A 487 49.82 38.23 1.13
N ARG A 488 49.72 37.16 0.33
CA ARG A 488 49.72 35.79 0.85
C ARG A 488 51.06 35.48 1.53
N THR A 489 51.02 34.91 2.73
CA THR A 489 52.19 34.42 3.44
C THR A 489 52.99 33.44 2.57
N ALA A 490 54.29 33.69 2.42
CA ALA A 490 55.16 32.85 1.60
C ALA A 490 55.17 31.38 2.08
N LYS A 491 55.34 30.44 1.15
CA LYS A 491 55.44 28.99 1.42
C LYS A 491 54.18 28.34 2.02
N THR A 492 53.00 28.90 1.76
CA THR A 492 51.71 28.40 2.26
C THR A 492 50.75 27.91 1.17
N TRP A 493 51.18 27.85 -0.09
CA TRP A 493 50.32 27.36 -1.18
C TRP A 493 50.09 25.86 -1.08
N THR A 494 48.83 25.45 -1.19
CA THR A 494 48.43 24.04 -1.41
C THR A 494 47.85 23.87 -2.82
N ASN A 495 47.75 22.62 -3.29
CA ASN A 495 47.11 22.34 -4.59
C ASN A 495 45.66 22.84 -4.62
N ALA A 496 44.92 22.70 -3.50
CA ALA A 496 43.56 23.21 -3.39
C ALA A 496 43.51 24.74 -3.53
N ASP A 497 44.45 25.45 -2.90
CA ASP A 497 44.56 26.91 -3.04
C ASP A 497 44.92 27.33 -4.46
N CYS A 498 45.86 26.63 -5.10
CA CYS A 498 46.28 26.95 -6.46
C CYS A 498 45.14 26.79 -7.46
N LEU A 499 44.38 25.68 -7.36
CA LEU A 499 43.18 25.45 -8.14
C LEU A 499 42.10 26.50 -7.87
N ALA A 500 41.83 26.82 -6.60
CA ALA A 500 40.82 27.82 -6.22
C ALA A 500 41.18 29.23 -6.71
N CYS A 501 42.44 29.66 -6.51
CA CYS A 501 42.89 31.01 -6.82
C CYS A 501 43.16 31.28 -8.29
N ASN A 502 43.55 30.26 -9.07
CA ASN A 502 44.00 30.43 -10.45
C ASN A 502 43.26 29.56 -11.48
N GLY A 503 42.37 28.67 -11.05
CA GLY A 503 41.71 27.71 -11.93
C GLY A 503 42.66 26.62 -12.43
N SER A 504 42.25 25.93 -13.50
CA SER A 504 42.97 24.76 -14.04
C SER A 504 44.31 25.10 -14.71
N SER A 505 44.55 26.36 -15.09
CA SER A 505 45.78 26.76 -15.78
C SER A 505 47.03 26.69 -14.89
N THR A 506 46.88 26.83 -13.57
CA THR A 506 47.99 26.78 -12.59
C THR A 506 47.52 26.14 -11.27
N GLN A 507 47.07 24.88 -11.36
CA GLN A 507 46.39 24.20 -10.26
C GLN A 507 47.29 23.51 -9.23
N TYR A 508 48.61 23.45 -9.44
CA TYR A 508 49.53 22.75 -8.53
C TYR A 508 50.40 23.71 -7.75
N ALA A 509 50.57 23.49 -6.46
CA ALA A 509 51.56 24.21 -5.67
C ALA A 509 52.98 23.77 -6.07
N MET A 510 53.91 24.72 -6.12
CA MET A 510 55.34 24.43 -6.25
C MET A 510 55.80 23.55 -5.06
N ALA A 511 56.86 22.77 -5.26
CA ALA A 511 57.36 21.86 -4.22
C ALA A 511 57.77 22.58 -2.92
N ASP A 512 58.25 23.82 -3.03
CA ASP A 512 58.61 24.69 -1.90
C ASP A 512 57.41 25.51 -1.36
N LYS A 513 56.22 25.32 -1.93
CA LYS A 513 54.96 26.01 -1.63
C LYS A 513 55.01 27.52 -1.85
N SER A 514 56.02 28.05 -2.56
CA SER A 514 56.19 29.50 -2.76
C SER A 514 55.17 30.09 -3.73
N GLY A 515 54.64 29.28 -4.64
CA GLY A 515 53.64 29.70 -5.63
C GLY A 515 52.90 28.53 -6.26
N CYS A 516 52.27 28.81 -7.39
CA CYS A 516 51.51 27.84 -8.18
C CYS A 516 52.11 27.66 -9.57
N GLN A 517 51.95 26.47 -10.15
CA GLN A 517 52.45 26.08 -11.45
C GLN A 517 51.43 25.22 -12.20
N ALA A 518 51.57 25.17 -13.53
CA ALA A 518 50.66 24.44 -14.42
C ALA A 518 50.86 22.92 -14.36
N THR A 519 52.10 22.48 -14.18
CA THR A 519 52.46 21.05 -14.20
C THR A 519 52.66 20.55 -12.78
N ALA A 520 52.22 19.33 -12.45
CA ALA A 520 52.50 18.73 -11.16
C ALA A 520 54.03 18.63 -10.93
N PRO A 521 54.54 18.93 -9.72
CA PRO A 521 55.95 18.72 -9.40
C PRO A 521 56.32 17.25 -9.69
N SER A 522 57.25 17.02 -10.62
CA SER A 522 57.72 15.67 -10.93
C SER A 522 58.43 15.10 -9.70
N THR A 523 57.87 14.07 -9.09
CA THR A 523 58.49 13.28 -8.01
C THR A 523 59.61 12.38 -8.56
N SER A 524 60.57 12.98 -9.26
CA SER A 524 61.72 12.30 -9.87
C SER A 524 62.80 12.05 -8.81
N THR A 525 62.52 11.21 -7.82
CA THR A 525 63.54 10.62 -6.94
C THR A 525 64.07 9.28 -7.49
N ASN A 526 63.49 8.75 -8.57
CA ASN A 526 63.87 7.45 -9.14
C ASN A 526 65.02 7.50 -10.15
N SER A 527 65.37 8.68 -10.69
CA SER A 527 66.40 8.79 -11.75
C SER A 527 67.85 8.87 -11.22
N MET A 528 68.06 9.19 -9.94
CA MET A 528 69.41 9.21 -9.35
C MET A 528 69.85 7.85 -8.77
N ILE A 529 68.91 6.96 -8.44
CA ILE A 529 69.25 5.63 -7.88
C ILE A 529 69.81 4.71 -8.99
N ILE A 530 69.30 4.79 -10.22
CA ILE A 530 69.79 3.96 -11.34
C ILE A 530 71.20 4.36 -11.76
N LEU A 531 71.54 5.67 -11.77
CA LEU A 531 72.89 6.11 -12.12
C LEU A 531 73.92 5.71 -11.06
N SER A 532 73.56 5.80 -9.76
CA SER A 532 74.38 5.31 -8.64
C SER A 532 74.60 3.79 -8.69
N SER A 533 73.54 3.03 -9.02
CA SER A 533 73.60 1.56 -9.12
C SER A 533 74.48 1.09 -10.28
N VAL A 534 74.44 1.79 -11.42
CA VAL A 534 75.26 1.46 -12.61
C VAL A 534 76.73 1.86 -12.39
N LEU A 535 77.01 2.98 -11.73
CA LEU A 535 78.38 3.38 -11.36
C LEU A 535 78.99 2.43 -10.31
N PHE A 536 78.21 1.94 -9.36
CA PHE A 536 78.66 0.88 -8.43
C PHE A 536 78.92 -0.45 -9.13
N LEU A 537 78.11 -0.83 -10.13
CA LEU A 537 78.32 -2.06 -10.88
C LEU A 537 79.58 -2.00 -11.77
N ILE A 538 79.84 -0.85 -12.41
CA ILE A 538 81.04 -0.65 -13.24
C ILE A 538 82.31 -0.69 -12.37
N SER A 539 82.27 -0.17 -11.14
CA SER A 539 83.40 -0.23 -10.20
C SER A 539 83.68 -1.64 -9.64
N PHE A 540 82.72 -2.57 -9.79
CA PHE A 540 82.89 -3.98 -9.44
C PHE A 540 83.31 -4.86 -10.63
N LEU A 541 83.24 -4.33 -11.85
CA LEU A 541 83.53 -5.04 -13.10
C LEU A 541 84.85 -4.61 -13.77
N PHE A 542 85.54 -3.58 -13.25
CA PHE A 542 86.85 -3.12 -13.71
C PHE A 542 87.86 -3.00 -12.57
#